data_AF-A0A963J184-F1
#
_entry.id   AF-A0A963J184-F1
#
_cell.length_a   1.000
_cell.length_b   1.000
_cell.length_c   1.000
_cell.angle_alpha   90.00
_cell.angle_beta   90.00
_cell.angle_gamma   90.00
#
_symmetry.space_group_name_H-M   'P 1'
#
loop_
_entity.id
_entity.type
_entity.pdbx_description
1 polymer ?
#
loop_
_entity_poly.entity_id
_entity_poly.type
_entity_poly.pdbx_seq_one_letter_code
_entity_poly.pdbx_strand_id
1 'polypeptide(L)'
;ARGAQAHDWVLVHDAARCLVTSAQIDALIDACAHDGVGGLLAHKLADTLKTAISGPGGTRVASTVDRTDKWLAQTPQMFRIGPLRAALEHVGSSATDEASAMEAMGLHPRLVPGSALNFKVTYPEDFLLAQAVLAQRMHGATLERFGGTRGRVSDMPGKTIF
;
A
#
# COMPACT_ATOMS: atom_id res chain seq x y z
N ALA A 1 18.32 -2.10 -29.83
CA ALA A 1 18.06 -2.41 -28.41
C ALA A 1 16.60 -2.81 -28.26
N ARG A 2 16.28 -3.98 -27.68
CA ARG A 2 14.89 -4.38 -27.39
C ARG A 2 14.50 -3.75 -26.05
N GLY A 3 14.08 -2.49 -26.06
CA GLY A 3 13.56 -1.79 -24.87
C GLY A 3 12.16 -2.28 -24.51
N ALA A 4 11.63 -1.80 -23.38
CA ALA A 4 10.25 -2.07 -22.99
C ALA A 4 9.26 -1.53 -24.05
N GLN A 5 8.25 -2.33 -24.38
CA GLN A 5 7.25 -2.07 -25.40
C GLN A 5 5.96 -1.53 -24.77
N ALA A 6 5.10 -0.92 -25.59
CA ALA A 6 3.83 -0.34 -25.11
C ALA A 6 2.90 -1.37 -24.45
N HIS A 7 3.02 -2.65 -24.82
CA HIS A 7 2.23 -3.73 -24.25
C HIS A 7 2.94 -4.43 -23.08
N ASP A 8 4.13 -4.01 -22.66
CA ASP A 8 4.76 -4.60 -21.48
C ASP A 8 4.09 -4.09 -20.21
N TRP A 9 4.11 -4.91 -19.15
CA TRP A 9 3.70 -4.49 -17.82
C TRP A 9 4.82 -3.67 -17.17
N VAL A 10 4.43 -2.63 -16.43
CA VAL A 10 5.31 -1.89 -15.53
C VAL A 10 4.70 -1.88 -14.14
N LEU A 11 5.55 -2.05 -13.13
CA LEU A 11 5.19 -1.87 -11.73
C LEU A 11 5.89 -0.60 -11.24
N VAL A 12 5.10 0.40 -10.82
CA VAL A 12 5.61 1.63 -10.23
C VAL A 12 5.47 1.52 -8.71
N HIS A 13 6.56 1.76 -7.99
CA HIS A 13 6.63 1.59 -6.53
C HIS A 13 7.28 2.80 -5.86
N ASP A 14 6.69 3.23 -4.75
CA ASP A 14 7.25 4.28 -3.92
C ASP A 14 8.50 3.75 -3.21
N ALA A 15 9.65 4.39 -3.41
CA ALA A 15 10.86 4.05 -2.65
C ALA A 15 10.65 4.16 -1.12
N ALA A 16 9.76 5.04 -0.68
CA ALA A 16 9.41 5.23 0.74
C ALA A 16 8.53 4.10 1.33
N ARG A 17 8.05 3.15 0.53
CA ARG A 17 7.34 1.95 0.99
C ARG A 17 8.27 0.75 1.04
N CYS A 18 9.23 0.80 1.96
CA CYS A 18 10.31 -0.18 2.07
C CYS A 18 9.89 -1.54 2.67
N LEU A 19 8.61 -1.70 3.03
CA LEU A 19 8.08 -2.88 3.72
C LEU A 19 7.23 -3.80 2.84
N VAL A 20 7.08 -3.49 1.55
CA VAL A 20 6.45 -4.40 0.58
C VAL A 20 7.13 -5.77 0.60
N THR A 21 6.36 -6.84 0.39
CA THR A 21 6.85 -8.22 0.37
C THR A 21 6.68 -8.83 -1.02
N SER A 22 7.51 -9.82 -1.37
CA SER A 22 7.37 -10.56 -2.64
C SER A 22 5.97 -11.14 -2.81
N ALA A 23 5.39 -11.72 -1.76
CA ALA A 23 4.03 -12.26 -1.81
C ALA A 23 2.97 -11.22 -2.19
N GLN A 24 3.13 -9.95 -1.78
CA GLN A 24 2.23 -8.87 -2.19
C GLN A 24 2.44 -8.47 -3.65
N ILE A 25 3.69 -8.47 -4.12
CA ILE A 25 4.03 -8.20 -5.52
C ILE A 25 3.45 -9.30 -6.41
N ASP A 26 3.66 -10.57 -6.05
CA ASP A 26 3.15 -11.73 -6.77
C ASP A 26 1.60 -11.70 -6.82
N ALA A 27 0.94 -11.40 -5.69
CA ALA A 27 -0.51 -11.26 -5.66
C ALA A 27 -1.04 -10.14 -6.57
N LEU A 28 -0.33 -9.02 -6.67
CA LEU A 28 -0.67 -7.94 -7.61
C LEU A 28 -0.50 -8.39 -9.06
N ILE A 29 0.62 -9.07 -9.37
CA ILE A 29 0.90 -9.60 -10.70
C ILE A 29 -0.18 -10.60 -11.11
N ASP A 30 -0.49 -11.58 -10.27
CA ASP A 30 -1.51 -12.59 -10.55
C ASP A 30 -2.89 -11.98 -10.78
N ALA A 31 -3.25 -10.97 -9.98
CA ALA A 31 -4.52 -10.27 -10.13
C ALA A 31 -4.61 -9.44 -11.42
N CYS A 32 -3.49 -8.94 -11.95
CA CYS A 32 -3.45 -8.04 -13.11
C CYS A 32 -3.02 -8.72 -14.41
N ALA A 33 -2.36 -9.88 -14.38
CA ALA A 33 -1.71 -10.48 -15.56
C ALA A 33 -2.64 -10.68 -16.76
N HIS A 34 -3.92 -10.94 -16.49
CA HIS A 34 -4.98 -11.13 -17.48
C HIS A 34 -6.04 -10.01 -17.46
N ASP A 35 -5.83 -8.96 -16.68
CA ASP A 35 -6.72 -7.81 -16.63
C ASP A 35 -6.44 -6.85 -17.79
N GLY A 36 -7.50 -6.24 -18.33
CA GLY A 36 -7.40 -5.32 -19.46
C GLY A 36 -6.84 -3.94 -19.11
N VAL A 37 -6.85 -3.56 -17.83
CA VAL A 37 -6.42 -2.25 -17.34
C VAL A 37 -5.16 -2.40 -16.49
N GLY A 38 -5.21 -3.23 -15.45
CA GLY A 38 -4.22 -3.32 -14.38
C GLY A 38 -4.82 -3.01 -13.02
N GLY A 39 -3.98 -2.64 -12.05
CA GLY A 39 -4.43 -2.46 -10.68
C GLY A 39 -3.34 -1.97 -9.74
N LEU A 40 -3.71 -1.83 -8.46
CA LEU A 40 -2.82 -1.37 -7.41
C LEU A 40 -3.03 -2.17 -6.13
N LEU A 41 -1.98 -2.26 -5.31
CA LEU A 41 -2.18 -2.62 -3.91
C LEU A 41 -2.99 -1.54 -3.21
N ALA A 42 -3.95 -1.96 -2.40
CA ALA A 42 -4.77 -1.05 -1.62
C ALA A 42 -5.20 -1.71 -0.30
N HIS A 43 -5.36 -0.90 0.75
CA HIS A 43 -5.82 -1.37 2.06
C HIS A 43 -7.19 -0.79 2.39
N LYS A 44 -8.12 -1.59 2.92
CA LYS A 44 -9.43 -1.06 3.33
C LYS A 44 -9.25 0.01 4.41
N LEU A 45 -9.99 1.11 4.29
CA LEU A 45 -9.95 2.17 5.29
C LEU A 45 -10.60 1.70 6.59
N ALA A 46 -9.80 1.41 7.61
CA ALA A 46 -10.27 0.89 8.89
C ALA A 46 -10.89 1.99 9.77
N ASP A 47 -10.19 3.13 9.87
CA ASP A 47 -10.52 4.20 10.80
C ASP A 47 -11.63 5.13 10.27
N THR A 48 -12.32 5.78 11.21
CA THR A 48 -13.36 6.76 10.86
C THR A 48 -12.73 7.99 10.22
N LEU A 49 -13.13 8.30 8.98
CA LEU A 49 -12.65 9.46 8.25
C LEU A 49 -13.52 10.70 8.51
N LYS A 50 -12.87 11.85 8.75
CA LYS A 50 -13.53 13.13 8.94
C LYS A 50 -13.10 14.11 7.85
N THR A 51 -14.02 14.94 7.38
CA THR A 51 -13.68 16.18 6.65
C THR A 51 -13.47 17.29 7.67
N ALA A 52 -12.64 18.28 7.32
CA ALA A 52 -12.28 19.37 8.21
C ALA A 52 -12.71 20.73 7.67
N ILE A 53 -12.98 21.67 8.58
CA ILE A 53 -13.15 23.10 8.31
C ILE A 53 -12.12 23.90 9.10
N SER A 54 -11.47 24.86 8.44
CA SER A 54 -10.51 25.77 9.06
C SER A 54 -11.16 27.13 9.33
N GLY A 55 -10.94 27.69 10.52
CA GLY A 55 -11.44 29.02 10.87
C GLY A 55 -10.62 29.69 11.97
N PRO A 56 -11.04 30.87 12.47
CA PRO A 56 -10.30 31.65 13.47
C PRO A 56 -9.99 30.89 14.77
N GLY A 57 -10.73 29.82 15.07
CA GLY A 57 -10.52 28.93 16.21
C GLY A 57 -9.80 27.62 15.90
N GLY A 58 -9.09 27.54 14.77
CA GLY A 58 -8.35 26.34 14.33
C GLY A 58 -9.15 25.38 13.45
N THR A 59 -8.64 24.15 13.31
CA THR A 59 -9.25 23.08 12.50
C THR A 59 -10.33 22.36 13.31
N ARG A 60 -11.54 22.23 12.74
CA ARG A 60 -12.67 21.52 13.37
C ARG A 60 -13.25 20.47 12.42
N VAL A 61 -13.93 19.47 13.00
CA VAL A 61 -14.67 18.46 12.22
C VAL A 61 -15.82 19.13 11.48
N ALA A 62 -15.93 18.86 10.18
CA ALA A 62 -17.06 19.31 9.35
C ALA A 62 -18.10 18.19 9.23
N SER A 63 -17.69 16.99 8.81
CA SER A 63 -18.55 15.83 8.70
C SER A 63 -17.79 14.51 8.85
N THR A 64 -18.53 13.41 8.98
CA THR A 64 -17.98 12.05 8.91
C THR A 64 -18.19 11.50 7.50
N VAL A 65 -17.15 10.91 6.92
CA VAL A 65 -17.22 10.26 5.61
C VAL A 65 -17.52 8.77 5.81
N ASP A 66 -18.47 8.24 5.04
CA ASP A 66 -18.68 6.78 5.01
C ASP A 66 -17.45 6.10 4.40
N ARG A 67 -16.92 5.12 5.13
CA ARG A 67 -15.70 4.40 4.79
C ARG A 67 -15.93 3.01 4.20
N THR A 68 -17.19 2.56 4.13
CA THR A 68 -17.55 1.18 3.76
C THR A 68 -16.94 0.74 2.43
N ASP A 69 -16.90 1.64 1.45
CA ASP A 69 -16.36 1.47 0.11
C ASP A 69 -14.97 2.12 -0.09
N LYS A 70 -14.37 2.71 0.95
CA LYS A 70 -13.11 3.47 0.83
C LYS A 70 -11.88 2.62 1.09
N TRP A 71 -10.83 2.91 0.33
CA TRP A 71 -9.55 2.22 0.36
C TRP A 71 -8.41 3.25 0.39
N LEU A 72 -7.33 2.89 1.05
CA LEU A 72 -6.06 3.57 1.03
C LEU A 72 -5.23 3.01 -0.11
N ALA A 73 -4.99 3.83 -1.14
CA ALA A 73 -4.11 3.46 -2.24
C ALA A 73 -2.68 3.22 -1.73
N GLN A 74 -2.06 2.15 -2.23
CA GLN A 74 -0.67 1.81 -1.97
C GLN A 74 0.05 1.57 -3.29
N THR A 75 1.35 1.34 -3.20
CA THR A 75 2.18 0.89 -4.32
C THR A 75 2.83 -0.45 -3.92
N PRO A 76 3.14 -1.35 -4.88
CA PRO A 76 3.21 -1.10 -6.31
C PRO A 76 1.85 -0.92 -7.00
N GLN A 77 1.85 -0.18 -8.11
CA GLN A 77 0.75 -0.11 -9.07
C GLN A 77 1.23 -0.69 -10.41
N MET A 78 0.41 -1.52 -11.03
CA MET A 78 0.76 -2.32 -12.19
C MET A 78 -0.16 -1.99 -13.37
N PHE A 79 0.43 -1.47 -14.45
CA PHE A 79 -0.29 -1.10 -15.67
C PHE A 79 0.53 -1.44 -16.92
N ARG A 80 -0.12 -1.46 -18.07
CA ARG A 80 0.61 -1.55 -19.35
C ARG A 80 1.28 -0.20 -19.64
N ILE A 81 2.53 -0.23 -20.11
CA ILE A 81 3.35 0.97 -20.32
C ILE A 81 2.68 1.98 -21.26
N GLY A 82 2.13 1.52 -22.38
CA GLY A 82 1.51 2.37 -23.40
C GLY A 82 0.33 3.16 -22.84
N PRO A 83 -0.72 2.48 -22.33
CA PRO A 83 -1.86 3.13 -21.68
C PRO A 83 -1.46 4.05 -20.53
N LEU A 84 -0.57 3.60 -19.63
CA LEU A 84 -0.14 4.40 -18.50
C LEU A 84 0.58 5.69 -18.94
N ARG A 85 1.49 5.59 -19.91
CA ARG A 85 2.20 6.76 -20.43
C ARG A 85 1.23 7.76 -21.06
N ALA A 86 0.29 7.29 -21.89
CA ALA A 86 -0.72 8.15 -22.48
C ALA A 86 -1.61 8.83 -21.42
N ALA A 87 -1.96 8.10 -20.35
CA ALA A 87 -2.73 8.63 -19.24
C ALA A 87 -1.96 9.73 -18.47
N LEU A 88 -0.68 9.48 -18.15
CA LEU A 88 0.18 10.46 -17.47
C LEU A 88 0.43 11.70 -18.34
N GLU A 89 0.61 11.54 -19.65
CA GLU A 89 0.74 12.66 -20.60
C GLU A 89 -0.55 13.48 -20.69
N HIS A 90 -1.72 12.83 -20.62
CA HIS A 90 -3.02 13.49 -20.67
C HIS A 90 -3.30 14.33 -19.41
N VAL A 91 -3.04 13.78 -18.23
CA VAL A 91 -3.30 14.45 -16.95
C VAL A 91 -2.21 15.46 -16.59
N GLY A 92 -0.97 15.20 -17.00
CA GLY A 92 0.19 16.02 -16.67
C GLY A 92 0.47 16.04 -15.16
N SER A 93 0.77 17.22 -14.62
CA SER A 93 1.19 17.39 -13.22
C SER A 93 0.07 17.24 -12.19
N SER A 94 -1.18 17.03 -12.62
CA SER A 94 -2.33 16.83 -11.72
C SER A 94 -2.50 15.38 -11.27
N ALA A 95 -1.76 14.42 -11.84
CA ALA A 95 -1.80 13.03 -11.41
C ALA A 95 -1.19 12.89 -10.01
N THR A 96 -1.92 12.29 -9.07
CA THR A 96 -1.44 12.05 -7.71
C THR A 96 -0.72 10.71 -7.56
N ASP A 97 -1.04 9.77 -8.45
CA ASP A 97 -0.44 8.44 -8.62
C ASP A 97 -0.79 7.88 -10.01
N GLU A 98 -0.28 6.70 -10.35
CA GLU A 98 -0.54 6.08 -11.66
C GLU A 98 -2.02 5.73 -11.86
N ALA A 99 -2.71 5.27 -10.81
CA ALA A 99 -4.13 4.91 -10.85
C ALA A 99 -5.01 6.12 -11.15
N SER A 100 -4.76 7.28 -10.54
CA SER A 100 -5.49 8.52 -10.82
C SER A 100 -5.34 8.98 -12.28
N ALA A 101 -4.16 8.74 -12.88
CA ALA A 101 -3.98 9.00 -14.31
C ALA A 101 -4.86 8.06 -15.15
N MET A 102 -4.90 6.77 -14.81
CA MET A 102 -5.75 5.79 -15.49
C MET A 102 -7.24 6.11 -15.31
N GLU A 103 -7.66 6.57 -14.14
CA GLU A 103 -9.03 7.02 -13.86
C GLU A 103 -9.45 8.21 -14.73
N ALA A 104 -8.54 9.16 -14.96
CA ALA A 104 -8.81 10.30 -15.84
C ALA A 104 -9.05 9.88 -17.30
N MET A 105 -8.55 8.70 -17.70
CA MET A 105 -8.85 8.08 -19.00
C MET A 105 -10.18 7.32 -19.02
N GLY A 106 -10.96 7.37 -17.93
CA GLY A 106 -12.22 6.63 -17.77
C GLY A 106 -12.04 5.14 -17.45
N LEU A 107 -10.83 4.73 -17.05
CA LEU A 107 -10.53 3.35 -16.69
C LEU A 107 -10.71 3.13 -15.19
N HIS A 108 -10.89 1.87 -14.80
CA HIS A 108 -11.14 1.49 -13.40
C HIS A 108 -10.14 0.43 -12.93
N PRO A 109 -8.96 0.83 -12.44
CA PRO A 109 -7.94 -0.09 -11.91
C PRO A 109 -8.48 -1.00 -10.80
N ARG A 110 -7.99 -2.25 -10.77
CA ARG A 110 -8.36 -3.20 -9.70
C ARG A 110 -7.72 -2.82 -8.36
N LEU A 111 -8.51 -2.89 -7.29
CA LEU A 111 -8.02 -2.82 -5.92
C LEU A 111 -7.60 -4.22 -5.43
N VAL A 112 -6.31 -4.46 -5.32
CA VAL A 112 -5.75 -5.72 -4.82
C VAL A 112 -5.43 -5.57 -3.33
N PRO A 113 -5.92 -6.47 -2.44
CA PRO A 113 -5.67 -6.35 -1.01
C PRO A 113 -4.19 -6.28 -0.65
N GLY A 114 -3.80 -5.14 -0.08
CA GLY A 114 -2.49 -4.88 0.52
C GLY A 114 -2.49 -5.02 2.04
N SER A 115 -1.38 -4.64 2.66
CA SER A 115 -1.21 -4.69 4.10
C SER A 115 -1.03 -3.28 4.67
N ALA A 116 -1.58 -3.03 5.85
CA ALA A 116 -1.30 -1.81 6.61
C ALA A 116 0.21 -1.64 6.89
N LEU A 117 0.97 -2.74 6.95
CA LEU A 117 2.44 -2.71 7.10
C LEU A 117 3.15 -2.16 5.85
N ASN A 118 2.50 -2.08 4.69
CA ASN A 118 3.05 -1.43 3.50
C ASN A 118 2.74 0.08 3.49
N PHE A 119 2.83 0.71 4.66
CA PHE A 119 2.68 2.16 4.79
C PHE A 119 3.86 2.89 4.15
N LYS A 120 3.63 4.14 3.76
CA LYS A 120 4.66 5.04 3.24
C LYS A 120 5.34 5.72 4.40
N VAL A 121 6.65 5.59 4.51
CA VAL A 121 7.44 6.37 5.47
C VAL A 121 7.37 7.84 5.04
N THR A 122 6.66 8.65 5.81
CA THR A 122 6.33 10.05 5.49
C THR A 122 6.75 10.98 6.62
N TYR A 123 6.54 10.57 7.87
CA TYR A 123 6.90 11.32 9.07
C TYR A 123 8.10 10.70 9.79
N PRO A 124 8.83 11.47 10.62
CA PRO A 124 9.98 10.95 11.36
C PRO A 124 9.68 9.71 12.20
N GLU A 125 8.51 9.64 12.84
CA GLU A 125 8.07 8.50 13.66
C GLU A 125 7.88 7.21 12.85
N ASP A 126 7.62 7.30 11.55
CA ASP A 126 7.42 6.14 10.69
C ASP A 126 8.69 5.28 10.58
N PHE A 127 9.88 5.87 10.76
CA PHE A 127 11.14 5.13 10.76
C PHE A 127 11.21 4.13 11.90
N LEU A 128 10.70 4.48 13.09
CA LEU A 128 10.68 3.58 14.25
C LEU A 128 9.80 2.36 13.97
N LEU A 129 8.62 2.60 13.38
CA LEU A 129 7.70 1.54 12.99
C LEU A 129 8.33 0.65 11.90
N ALA A 130 8.95 1.24 10.88
CA ALA A 130 9.58 0.50 9.81
C ALA A 130 10.74 -0.37 10.30
N GLN A 131 11.58 0.18 11.18
CA GLN A 131 12.68 -0.55 11.80
C GLN A 131 12.17 -1.73 12.64
N ALA A 132 11.11 -1.54 13.43
CA ALA A 132 10.52 -2.61 14.23
C ALA A 132 9.99 -3.76 13.36
N VAL A 133 9.30 -3.45 12.26
CA VAL A 133 8.78 -4.46 11.32
C VAL A 133 9.92 -5.23 10.65
N LEU A 134 10.96 -4.53 10.18
CA LEU A 134 12.13 -5.18 9.57
C LEU A 134 12.87 -6.06 10.58
N ALA A 135 13.10 -5.57 11.80
CA ALA A 135 13.72 -6.35 12.87
C ALA A 135 12.92 -7.61 13.17
N GLN A 136 11.59 -7.52 13.27
CA GLN A 136 10.73 -8.69 13.50
C GLN A 136 10.89 -9.74 12.40
N ARG A 137 10.94 -9.32 11.11
CA ARG A 137 11.13 -10.23 9.97
C ARG A 137 12.48 -10.94 10.04
N MET A 138 13.55 -10.23 10.41
CA MET A 138 14.89 -10.81 10.55
C MET A 138 14.99 -11.83 11.68
N HIS A 139 14.33 -11.58 12.83
CA HIS A 139 14.33 -12.52 13.94
C HIS A 139 13.54 -13.81 13.62
N GLY A 140 12.43 -13.70 12.88
CA GLY A 140 11.69 -14.86 12.37
C GLY A 140 12.55 -15.73 11.44
N ALA A 141 13.24 -15.11 10.49
CA ALA A 141 14.15 -15.80 9.57
C ALA A 141 15.36 -16.45 10.29
N THR A 142 15.83 -15.84 11.39
CA THR A 142 16.93 -16.39 12.20
C THR A 142 16.49 -17.65 12.95
N LEU A 143 15.28 -17.66 13.51
CA LEU A 143 14.74 -18.83 14.21
C LEU A 143 14.51 -20.02 13.26
N GLU A 144 13.98 -19.77 12.05
CA GLU A 144 13.84 -20.82 11.04
C GLU A 144 15.20 -21.34 10.55
N ARG A 145 16.19 -20.47 10.40
CA ARG A 145 17.54 -20.84 9.94
C ARG A 145 18.34 -21.62 10.98
N PHE A 146 18.07 -21.44 12.27
CA PHE A 146 18.81 -22.10 13.36
C PHE A 146 17.97 -23.09 14.18
N GLY A 147 16.75 -23.45 13.73
CA GLY A 147 15.90 -24.45 14.38
C GLY A 147 15.48 -24.10 15.81
N GLY A 148 15.49 -22.81 16.17
CA GLY A 148 15.18 -22.35 17.52
C GLY A 148 13.70 -22.44 17.83
N THR A 149 13.28 -23.41 18.64
CA THR A 149 11.92 -23.46 19.20
C THR A 149 11.76 -22.37 20.25
N ARG A 150 10.72 -21.54 20.14
CA ARG A 150 10.28 -20.70 21.27
C ARG A 150 9.95 -21.63 22.43
N GLY A 151 10.71 -21.54 23.52
CA GLY A 151 10.36 -22.20 24.76
C GLY A 151 8.93 -21.85 25.14
N ARG A 152 8.10 -22.88 25.38
CA ARG A 152 6.74 -22.71 25.91
C ARG A 152 6.85 -21.90 27.19
N VAL A 153 6.20 -20.75 27.23
CA VAL A 153 5.88 -20.09 28.51
C VAL A 153 4.97 -21.07 29.24
N SER A 154 5.46 -21.57 30.38
CA SER A 154 4.69 -22.42 31.28
C SER A 154 3.41 -21.71 31.70
N ASP A 155 2.28 -22.42 31.62
CA ASP A 155 1.01 -22.03 32.23
C ASP A 155 1.23 -21.65 33.69
N MET A 156 1.15 -20.35 33.99
CA MET A 156 0.94 -19.84 35.33
C MET A 156 -0.17 -18.79 35.24
N PRO A 157 -1.23 -18.88 36.06
CA PRO A 157 -2.41 -18.04 35.90
C PRO A 157 -2.20 -16.66 36.56
N GLY A 158 -2.64 -15.62 35.84
CA GLY A 158 -3.15 -14.38 36.44
C GLY A 158 -2.15 -13.23 36.61
N LYS A 159 -2.39 -12.14 35.85
CA LYS A 159 -3.00 -10.92 36.40
C LYS A 159 -3.38 -9.96 35.27
N THR A 160 -4.67 -9.63 35.24
CA THR A 160 -5.26 -8.50 34.53
C THR A 160 -4.57 -7.21 34.98
N ILE A 161 -4.09 -6.40 34.04
CA ILE A 161 -3.81 -4.99 34.26
C ILE A 161 -4.35 -4.25 33.02
N PHE A 162 -5.06 -3.15 33.31
CA PHE A 162 -5.86 -2.30 32.43
C PHE A 162 -5.20 -1.89 31.11
#